data_AF-A0A922HR97-F1
#
_entry.id   AF-A0A922HR97-F1
#
_cell.length_a   1.000
_cell.length_b   1.000
_cell.length_c   1.000
_cell.angle_alpha   90.00
_cell.angle_beta   90.00
_cell.angle_gamma   90.00
#
_symmetry.space_group_name_H-M   'P 1'
#
loop_
_entity.id
_entity.type
_entity.pdbx_description
1 polymer ?
#
loop_
_entity_poly.entity_id
_entity_poly.type
_entity_poly.pdbx_seq_one_letter_code
_entity_poly.pdbx_strand_id
1 'polypeptide(L)'
;MIHPPQSSSSSTTSGPTPQQSIISAPPLPPNRQSIPYLGQIRNNSSSGSNGSFNELSTTAFDLIQPSPPGSSMILMNNNNNNNETVIQSSATKTTNGQIMNGSKLSSSLSPQPSQESFVDSTFKFEQQQPTSANNNNNHSSLHNDDNDNSPVVYGELVILGYNGCLPQGEKGRRRSKYQLQRRQRANGIKKSKHYTVKQPQSSKAIQDKEQHSISFTLSRSQAIIVEYQHDDETDMFQIGRSSESPIDFVVIDTLMSENQQQQQQQQLLNRCLQSVQNGNMSSSSASSLQPIKQAQQSTISRFACRILVDRQPPYCARIYAAGFDSSKNIFLGEKATKWQTNGEIDGLTTNGILVMHPKQPFIDKWNSNQNQNDDDNIFMEQQQKSRYIDGIWREVSVCGEIYSVRETRSASQKGVRIDNETNVLQDGTLIDLCGATLMWRSLEGLYRSPTKKLLEEMIDQLNASRPQCPVGLNTLVIPRKLSASLGAADDKQPYVYLKCGHVQGYHDWGQNKHSNTRTCPMCFKSGPIVRLTMGIEPSFCTSSTLPNFAFNPCGHMASESTVRYWSQVLIPHGTNGFHAMCPFCSQPLQGELGYVKLIFQ
;
A
#
# COMPACT_ATOMS: atom_id res chain seq x y z
N MET A 1 2.08 72.39 -10.52
CA MET A 1 3.24 72.43 -9.58
C MET A 1 2.76 73.11 -8.32
N ILE A 2 2.83 72.48 -7.14
CA ILE A 2 2.32 73.05 -5.88
C ILE A 2 3.27 72.68 -4.71
N HIS A 3 3.52 73.66 -3.86
CA HIS A 3 4.22 73.65 -2.55
C HIS A 3 3.49 74.71 -1.68
N PRO A 4 3.70 74.81 -0.36
CA PRO A 4 4.25 73.89 0.67
C PRO A 4 3.15 73.69 1.77
N PRO A 5 3.33 73.72 3.13
CA PRO A 5 4.50 73.53 4.00
C PRO A 5 4.33 72.63 5.27
N GLN A 6 5.50 72.19 5.78
CA GLN A 6 5.97 72.06 7.19
C GLN A 6 5.02 71.84 8.41
N SER A 7 5.29 70.71 9.10
CA SER A 7 5.50 70.49 10.56
C SER A 7 4.94 71.42 11.67
N SER A 8 4.42 70.79 12.73
CA SER A 8 4.59 71.22 14.15
C SER A 8 4.34 70.03 15.12
N SER A 9 4.43 70.21 16.45
CA SER A 9 4.64 69.11 17.42
C SER A 9 3.87 69.20 18.76
N SER A 10 3.64 68.02 19.35
CA SER A 10 3.59 67.71 20.80
C SER A 10 2.43 68.15 21.72
N SER A 11 2.23 67.33 22.78
CA SER A 11 1.57 67.57 24.09
C SER A 11 0.08 67.21 24.32
N THR A 12 -0.13 65.99 24.83
CA THR A 12 -0.95 65.57 25.99
C THR A 12 -2.12 66.42 26.52
N THR A 13 -3.28 65.77 26.70
CA THR A 13 -4.19 65.94 27.87
C THR A 13 -5.05 64.66 28.05
N SER A 14 -5.87 64.55 29.10
CA SER A 14 -6.23 63.26 29.71
C SER A 14 -7.70 63.02 30.11
N GLY A 15 -8.24 61.86 29.71
CA GLY A 15 -9.44 61.22 30.28
C GLY A 15 -10.81 61.78 29.83
N PRO A 16 -11.94 61.11 30.18
CA PRO A 16 -12.08 59.86 30.95
C PRO A 16 -12.65 58.67 30.13
N THR A 17 -12.82 57.52 30.78
CA THR A 17 -13.48 56.30 30.27
C THR A 17 -15.01 56.35 30.31
N PRO A 18 -15.67 55.55 29.45
CA PRO A 18 -16.79 54.71 29.88
C PRO A 18 -16.43 53.21 29.83
N GLN A 19 -17.26 52.36 30.42
CA GLN A 19 -16.98 50.94 30.70
C GLN A 19 -18.09 50.03 30.16
N GLN A 20 -17.78 48.74 29.93
CA GLN A 20 -18.70 47.67 29.49
C GLN A 20 -19.13 47.80 28.00
N SER A 21 -19.32 46.73 27.23
CA SER A 21 -19.72 45.35 27.57
C SER A 21 -18.77 44.26 27.08
N ILE A 22 -18.68 43.15 27.82
CA ILE A 22 -17.94 41.94 27.43
C ILE A 22 -18.87 41.02 26.62
N ILE A 23 -18.44 40.61 25.42
CA ILE A 23 -19.05 39.50 24.67
C ILE A 23 -17.98 38.40 24.53
N SER A 24 -18.27 37.23 25.07
CA SER A 24 -17.33 36.10 25.14
C SER A 24 -17.12 35.45 23.78
N ALA A 25 -15.85 35.22 23.39
CA ALA A 25 -15.53 34.33 22.28
C ALA A 25 -15.88 32.87 22.62
N PRO A 26 -16.33 32.05 21.65
CA PRO A 26 -16.60 30.63 21.89
C PRO A 26 -15.30 29.86 22.21
N PRO A 27 -15.36 28.82 23.07
CA PRO A 27 -14.18 28.07 23.47
C PRO A 27 -13.61 27.23 22.32
N LEU A 28 -12.28 27.13 22.27
CA LEU A 28 -11.57 26.20 21.39
C LEU A 28 -11.91 24.74 21.77
N PRO A 29 -11.96 23.81 20.81
CA PRO A 29 -12.15 22.39 21.10
C PRO A 29 -10.97 21.85 21.94
N PRO A 30 -11.22 20.93 22.89
CA PRO A 30 -10.20 20.48 23.83
C PRO A 30 -9.09 19.68 23.14
N ASN A 31 -7.85 19.88 23.61
CA ASN A 31 -6.72 19.03 23.26
C ASN A 31 -7.06 17.55 23.49
N ARG A 32 -6.80 16.69 22.51
CA ARG A 32 -7.14 15.27 22.56
C ARG A 32 -6.19 14.53 23.50
N GLN A 33 -6.49 14.57 24.80
CA GLN A 33 -5.75 13.85 25.82
C GLN A 33 -5.75 12.34 25.55
N SER A 34 -4.63 11.70 25.91
CA SER A 34 -4.47 10.25 25.97
C SER A 34 -5.49 9.62 26.92
N ILE A 35 -6.17 8.54 26.49
CA ILE A 35 -7.04 7.74 27.36
C ILE A 35 -6.18 6.98 28.38
N PRO A 36 -6.50 7.02 29.69
CA PRO A 36 -5.66 6.46 30.74
C PRO A 36 -5.97 4.99 31.11
N TYR A 37 -4.89 4.21 31.27
CA TYR A 37 -4.52 3.51 32.52
C TYR A 37 -5.55 2.59 33.22
N LEU A 38 -5.19 1.31 33.38
CA LEU A 38 -4.98 0.66 34.70
C LEU A 38 -4.19 -0.67 34.49
N GLY A 39 -3.45 -1.21 35.47
CA GLY A 39 -3.26 -0.73 36.84
C GLY A 39 -1.91 -1.11 37.45
N GLN A 40 -1.68 -0.64 38.68
CA GLN A 40 -0.43 -0.80 39.44
C GLN A 40 -0.50 -1.99 40.40
N ILE A 41 0.65 -2.62 40.66
CA ILE A 41 1.03 -3.03 42.02
C ILE A 41 2.40 -2.41 42.32
N ARG A 42 2.63 -2.04 43.59
CA ARG A 42 3.75 -1.22 44.06
C ARG A 42 4.83 -2.03 44.77
N ASN A 43 6.07 -1.54 44.67
CA ASN A 43 7.18 -1.66 45.65
C ASN A 43 7.71 -3.10 45.89
N ASN A 44 9.00 -3.32 46.10
CA ASN A 44 9.98 -2.54 46.88
C ASN A 44 11.38 -2.51 46.24
N SER A 45 12.21 -1.58 46.72
CA SER A 45 13.63 -1.43 46.34
C SER A 45 14.57 -1.76 47.49
N SER A 46 15.56 -2.63 47.27
CA SER A 46 16.65 -2.89 48.22
C SER A 46 17.95 -3.29 47.52
N SER A 47 19.04 -2.61 47.89
CA SER A 47 20.46 -3.00 47.81
C SER A 47 20.83 -4.32 47.10
N GLY A 48 21.64 -4.24 46.04
CA GLY A 48 22.26 -5.41 45.40
C GLY A 48 23.70 -5.67 45.84
N SER A 49 24.28 -6.77 45.34
CA SER A 49 25.70 -7.13 45.45
C SER A 49 26.11 -8.07 44.31
N ASN A 50 27.36 -8.02 43.87
CA ASN A 50 27.88 -8.92 42.83
C ASN A 50 27.98 -10.37 43.33
N GLY A 51 27.73 -11.35 42.45
CA GLY A 51 27.93 -12.77 42.73
C GLY A 51 27.90 -13.61 41.46
N SER A 52 29.01 -14.28 41.16
CA SER A 52 29.12 -15.33 40.13
C SER A 52 29.38 -16.65 40.86
N PHE A 53 28.70 -17.74 40.49
CA PHE A 53 29.29 -19.05 40.14
C PHE A 53 28.23 -20.13 39.85
N ASN A 54 28.72 -21.28 39.41
CA ASN A 54 28.04 -22.40 38.73
C ASN A 54 27.04 -23.26 39.55
N GLU A 55 26.20 -23.97 38.79
CA GLU A 55 25.92 -25.43 38.87
C GLU A 55 24.90 -26.09 39.83
N LEU A 56 24.39 -27.24 39.32
CA LEU A 56 23.86 -28.45 39.97
C LEU A 56 22.49 -28.48 40.68
N SER A 57 21.47 -28.85 39.88
CA SER A 57 20.60 -30.05 40.04
C SER A 57 19.70 -30.29 41.26
N THR A 58 18.54 -30.94 40.98
CA THR A 58 17.61 -31.65 41.90
C THR A 58 16.86 -30.79 42.94
N THR A 59 15.69 -31.17 43.48
CA THR A 59 14.82 -32.37 43.35
C THR A 59 13.36 -31.99 42.98
N ALA A 60 12.48 -32.97 42.78
CA ALA A 60 11.03 -32.78 42.59
C ALA A 60 10.25 -32.68 43.92
N PHE A 61 9.02 -32.18 43.87
CA PHE A 61 7.93 -32.51 44.81
C PHE A 61 6.55 -32.39 44.14
N ASP A 62 5.52 -32.89 44.82
CA ASP A 62 4.30 -33.45 44.23
C ASP A 62 3.06 -32.53 44.14
N LEU A 63 2.10 -33.01 43.33
CA LEU A 63 0.63 -32.96 43.46
C LEU A 63 -0.04 -31.73 44.09
N ILE A 64 -1.02 -31.16 43.35
CA ILE A 64 -2.45 -31.10 43.76
C ILE A 64 -3.32 -30.66 42.57
N GLN A 65 -4.49 -31.27 42.40
CA GLN A 65 -5.55 -30.82 41.47
C GLN A 65 -6.57 -29.93 42.19
N PRO A 66 -7.33 -29.11 41.45
CA PRO A 66 -8.78 -29.14 41.65
C PRO A 66 -9.57 -29.41 40.37
N SER A 67 -10.63 -30.20 40.50
CA SER A 67 -11.71 -30.40 39.51
C SER A 67 -12.81 -29.33 39.65
N PRO A 68 -13.68 -29.12 38.64
CA PRO A 68 -14.61 -27.99 38.61
C PRO A 68 -15.94 -28.25 39.37
N PRO A 69 -16.61 -27.19 39.86
CA PRO A 69 -18.02 -27.27 40.27
C PRO A 69 -18.93 -27.35 39.04
N GLY A 70 -19.97 -28.18 39.11
CA GLY A 70 -20.90 -28.42 37.99
C GLY A 70 -22.30 -27.84 38.21
N SER A 71 -23.02 -27.74 37.09
CA SER A 71 -24.48 -27.89 36.91
C SER A 71 -25.46 -27.27 37.92
N SER A 72 -26.35 -26.42 37.39
CA SER A 72 -27.75 -26.34 37.84
C SER A 72 -28.67 -26.31 36.63
N MET A 73 -29.76 -27.08 36.66
CA MET A 73 -30.82 -27.08 35.63
C MET A 73 -32.16 -26.74 36.28
N ILE A 74 -32.95 -25.88 35.63
CA ILE A 74 -34.43 -25.86 35.75
C ILE A 74 -35.03 -25.72 34.35
N LEU A 75 -36.26 -26.20 34.19
CA LEU A 75 -36.90 -26.58 32.92
C LEU A 75 -37.57 -25.43 32.14
N MET A 76 -37.67 -25.66 30.83
CA MET A 76 -38.83 -25.44 29.93
C MET A 76 -39.79 -24.27 30.16
N ASN A 77 -40.13 -23.58 29.06
CA ASN A 77 -41.53 -23.56 28.63
C ASN A 77 -41.63 -23.67 27.10
N ASN A 78 -42.75 -24.21 26.61
CA ASN A 78 -43.02 -24.40 25.18
C ASN A 78 -43.62 -23.14 24.54
N ASN A 79 -43.47 -23.01 23.22
CA ASN A 79 -44.62 -22.78 22.36
C ASN A 79 -44.34 -23.22 20.92
N ASN A 80 -45.30 -23.92 20.32
CA ASN A 80 -45.26 -24.32 18.91
C ASN A 80 -45.71 -23.17 18.02
N ASN A 81 -45.27 -23.17 16.76
CA ASN A 81 -46.22 -23.25 15.64
C ASN A 81 -45.54 -23.79 14.38
N ASN A 82 -46.26 -24.67 13.67
CA ASN A 82 -45.81 -25.27 12.43
C ASN A 82 -46.16 -24.38 11.24
N ASN A 83 -45.43 -24.54 10.13
CA ASN A 83 -46.04 -24.96 8.85
C ASN A 83 -44.95 -25.30 7.83
N GLU A 84 -44.89 -26.57 7.44
CA GLU A 84 -44.22 -26.99 6.21
C GLU A 84 -45.23 -26.90 5.04
N THR A 85 -44.76 -26.70 3.82
CA THR A 85 -45.50 -27.11 2.62
C THR A 85 -44.52 -27.48 1.50
N VAL A 86 -44.69 -28.67 0.94
CA VAL A 86 -43.88 -29.24 -0.14
C VAL A 86 -44.71 -29.30 -1.42
N ILE A 87 -44.10 -29.01 -2.58
CA ILE A 87 -44.34 -29.59 -3.92
C ILE A 87 -43.28 -28.97 -4.87
N GLN A 88 -42.33 -29.70 -5.45
CA GLN A 88 -42.38 -30.68 -6.55
C GLN A 88 -42.60 -30.13 -7.98
N SER A 89 -41.51 -30.12 -8.76
CA SER A 89 -41.38 -30.55 -10.17
C SER A 89 -42.45 -30.22 -11.23
N SER A 90 -42.02 -29.61 -12.35
CA SER A 90 -42.01 -30.26 -13.69
C SER A 90 -41.43 -29.35 -14.79
N ALA A 91 -41.10 -29.89 -15.97
CA ALA A 91 -40.49 -29.17 -17.09
C ALA A 91 -41.04 -29.58 -18.47
N THR A 92 -41.22 -28.62 -19.39
CA THR A 92 -41.43 -28.74 -20.85
C THR A 92 -41.50 -27.33 -21.48
N LYS A 93 -41.41 -27.09 -22.81
CA LYS A 93 -40.55 -27.59 -23.91
C LYS A 93 -40.87 -26.75 -25.18
N THR A 94 -39.87 -26.23 -25.89
CA THR A 94 -39.82 -25.89 -27.35
C THR A 94 -41.09 -25.50 -28.15
N THR A 95 -41.07 -24.39 -28.92
CA THR A 95 -40.99 -24.41 -30.42
C THR A 95 -40.95 -23.03 -31.14
N ASN A 96 -40.05 -22.96 -32.13
CA ASN A 96 -39.92 -22.18 -33.38
C ASN A 96 -40.97 -21.09 -33.78
N GLY A 97 -40.48 -19.92 -34.24
CA GLY A 97 -41.24 -18.89 -35.00
C GLY A 97 -40.30 -17.85 -35.68
N GLN A 98 -40.67 -17.27 -36.84
CA GLN A 98 -39.67 -16.75 -37.82
C GLN A 98 -40.21 -15.77 -38.92
N ILE A 99 -39.29 -15.19 -39.73
CA ILE A 99 -39.45 -14.63 -41.10
C ILE A 99 -39.89 -13.12 -41.31
N MET A 100 -38.88 -12.27 -41.58
CA MET A 100 -38.64 -11.26 -42.66
C MET A 100 -39.49 -9.98 -42.97
N ASN A 101 -38.74 -8.86 -43.00
CA ASN A 101 -38.57 -7.81 -44.06
C ASN A 101 -39.71 -6.90 -44.61
N GLY A 102 -39.39 -5.61 -44.89
CA GLY A 102 -40.16 -4.73 -45.80
C GLY A 102 -39.80 -3.22 -45.80
N SER A 103 -38.95 -2.75 -46.73
CA SER A 103 -38.33 -1.39 -46.77
C SER A 103 -38.89 -0.39 -47.81
N LYS A 104 -38.67 0.96 -47.62
CA LYS A 104 -38.11 1.99 -48.58
C LYS A 104 -38.71 3.44 -48.60
N LEU A 105 -37.80 4.44 -48.71
CA LEU A 105 -37.83 5.75 -49.48
C LEU A 105 -38.95 6.82 -49.20
N SER A 106 -38.86 8.14 -49.47
CA SER A 106 -37.81 9.19 -49.73
C SER A 106 -38.51 10.61 -49.71
N SER A 107 -38.05 11.82 -50.16
CA SER A 107 -36.85 12.40 -50.84
C SER A 107 -36.88 13.97 -50.89
N SER A 108 -35.70 14.64 -50.89
CA SER A 108 -35.28 15.92 -51.57
C SER A 108 -36.00 17.29 -51.42
N LEU A 109 -35.26 18.39 -51.07
CA LEU A 109 -35.03 19.67 -51.83
C LEU A 109 -34.44 20.85 -50.98
N SER A 110 -33.98 21.95 -51.64
CA SER A 110 -33.27 23.16 -51.10
C SER A 110 -33.70 24.45 -51.88
N PRO A 111 -33.14 25.70 -51.75
CA PRO A 111 -32.16 26.29 -50.78
C PRO A 111 -32.40 27.78 -50.29
N GLN A 112 -31.79 28.19 -49.14
CA GLN A 112 -31.25 29.55 -48.75
C GLN A 112 -32.12 30.86 -48.81
N PRO A 113 -31.69 32.06 -48.29
CA PRO A 113 -30.47 32.46 -47.52
C PRO A 113 -30.67 33.30 -46.21
N SER A 114 -29.56 33.57 -45.50
CA SER A 114 -29.19 34.76 -44.65
C SER A 114 -29.99 35.21 -43.41
N GLN A 115 -29.34 35.23 -42.23
CA GLN A 115 -28.79 36.44 -41.54
C GLN A 115 -28.01 36.09 -40.25
N GLU A 116 -27.29 37.04 -39.65
CA GLU A 116 -26.37 36.87 -38.50
C GLU A 116 -26.97 37.28 -37.14
N SER A 117 -26.54 36.65 -36.03
CA SER A 117 -26.20 37.31 -34.75
C SER A 117 -25.71 36.32 -33.66
N PHE A 118 -25.06 36.84 -32.61
CA PHE A 118 -24.43 36.11 -31.49
C PHE A 118 -25.42 35.57 -30.45
N VAL A 119 -25.12 34.39 -29.88
CA VAL A 119 -25.18 34.11 -28.41
C VAL A 119 -24.34 32.88 -28.02
N ASP A 120 -24.10 32.72 -26.71
CA ASP A 120 -23.40 31.62 -26.03
C ASP A 120 -23.77 30.20 -26.50
N SER A 121 -22.86 29.24 -26.32
CA SER A 121 -23.15 27.81 -26.51
C SER A 121 -22.27 26.88 -25.67
N THR A 122 -22.91 26.21 -24.71
CA THR A 122 -22.35 25.07 -23.97
C THR A 122 -22.05 23.90 -24.90
N PHE A 123 -20.80 23.46 -24.99
CA PHE A 123 -20.41 22.35 -25.87
C PHE A 123 -20.97 21.01 -25.39
N LYS A 124 -21.90 20.44 -26.17
CA LYS A 124 -22.24 19.02 -26.15
C LYS A 124 -21.26 18.25 -27.03
N PHE A 125 -20.93 17.02 -26.65
CA PHE A 125 -20.20 16.09 -27.51
C PHE A 125 -21.12 15.51 -28.58
N GLU A 126 -20.92 15.89 -29.84
CA GLU A 126 -21.34 15.07 -30.99
C GLU A 126 -20.15 14.27 -31.51
N GLN A 127 -20.34 12.97 -31.72
CA GLN A 127 -19.34 12.10 -32.34
C GLN A 127 -19.50 12.14 -33.86
N GLN A 128 -18.55 12.74 -34.58
CA GLN A 128 -18.50 12.66 -36.04
C GLN A 128 -17.45 11.65 -36.51
N GLN A 129 -17.89 10.68 -37.31
CA GLN A 129 -17.11 9.67 -38.04
C GLN A 129 -16.06 10.26 -39.02
N PRO A 130 -14.72 10.11 -38.85
CA PRO A 130 -13.81 10.20 -39.99
C PRO A 130 -13.97 8.96 -40.87
N THR A 131 -14.21 9.15 -42.17
CA THR A 131 -14.43 8.05 -43.14
C THR A 131 -13.21 7.16 -43.31
N SER A 132 -13.43 5.85 -43.39
CA SER A 132 -12.37 4.83 -43.40
C SER A 132 -11.53 4.79 -44.67
N ALA A 133 -10.25 4.42 -44.51
CA ALA A 133 -9.46 3.78 -45.55
C ALA A 133 -9.11 2.34 -45.10
N ASN A 134 -9.50 1.37 -45.93
CA ASN A 134 -9.21 -0.06 -45.88
C ASN A 134 -7.73 -0.40 -45.60
N ASN A 135 -7.31 -1.55 -45.04
CA ASN A 135 -7.98 -2.79 -44.60
C ASN A 135 -7.00 -3.56 -43.66
N ASN A 136 -7.34 -4.58 -42.88
CA ASN A 136 -8.59 -5.35 -42.70
C ASN A 136 -8.75 -5.68 -41.20
N ASN A 137 -9.97 -5.55 -40.67
CA ASN A 137 -10.43 -6.41 -39.57
C ASN A 137 -11.27 -7.53 -40.19
N ASN A 138 -11.41 -8.66 -39.49
CA ASN A 138 -12.62 -9.48 -39.61
C ASN A 138 -12.97 -10.03 -38.23
N HIS A 139 -14.18 -9.74 -37.79
CA HIS A 139 -14.74 -10.21 -36.52
C HIS A 139 -16.08 -10.88 -36.86
N SER A 140 -16.17 -12.20 -36.67
CA SER A 140 -17.32 -12.99 -37.08
C SER A 140 -17.77 -13.92 -35.96
N SER A 141 -19.08 -13.86 -35.65
CA SER A 141 -19.94 -14.90 -35.05
C SER A 141 -19.41 -15.80 -33.92
N LEU A 142 -20.22 -15.93 -32.87
CA LEU A 142 -20.19 -17.01 -31.89
C LEU A 142 -20.13 -18.41 -32.56
N HIS A 143 -18.93 -18.99 -32.62
CA HIS A 143 -18.68 -20.44 -32.73
C HIS A 143 -17.32 -20.75 -32.06
N ASN A 144 -17.13 -21.99 -31.64
CA ASN A 144 -15.94 -22.41 -30.90
C ASN A 144 -14.75 -22.58 -31.85
N ASP A 145 -13.68 -21.82 -31.65
CA ASP A 145 -12.36 -22.06 -32.24
C ASP A 145 -11.29 -21.98 -31.11
N ASP A 146 -10.93 -23.15 -30.56
CA ASP A 146 -9.90 -23.30 -29.53
C ASP A 146 -8.49 -23.06 -30.11
N ASN A 147 -8.07 -21.79 -30.20
CA ASN A 147 -6.74 -21.44 -30.72
C ASN A 147 -6.10 -20.22 -30.02
N ASP A 148 -6.49 -19.93 -28.77
CA ASP A 148 -5.86 -18.89 -27.96
C ASP A 148 -4.52 -19.37 -27.38
N ASN A 149 -3.45 -19.11 -28.13
CA ASN A 149 -2.07 -19.40 -27.74
C ASN A 149 -1.45 -18.29 -26.86
N SER A 150 -2.25 -17.44 -26.21
CA SER A 150 -1.76 -16.43 -25.28
C SER A 150 -1.42 -17.01 -23.89
N PRO A 151 -0.39 -16.50 -23.20
CA PRO A 151 -0.03 -16.98 -21.87
C PRO A 151 -1.03 -16.47 -20.83
N VAL A 152 -1.78 -17.38 -20.19
CA VAL A 152 -2.70 -17.06 -19.09
C VAL A 152 -1.97 -16.29 -17.99
N VAL A 153 -2.40 -15.05 -17.75
CA VAL A 153 -1.87 -14.17 -16.68
C VAL A 153 -2.70 -14.36 -15.41
N TYR A 154 -2.04 -14.54 -14.28
CA TYR A 154 -2.69 -14.58 -12.97
C TYR A 154 -2.83 -13.18 -12.35
N GLY A 155 -1.80 -12.34 -12.50
CA GLY A 155 -1.75 -10.98 -11.94
C GLY A 155 -0.34 -10.40 -11.96
N GLU A 156 -0.13 -9.27 -11.28
CA GLU A 156 1.17 -8.60 -11.17
C GLU A 156 1.50 -8.21 -9.72
N LEU A 157 2.76 -8.41 -9.32
CA LEU A 157 3.36 -7.84 -8.12
C LEU A 157 4.11 -6.54 -8.46
N VAL A 158 3.87 -5.50 -7.67
CA VAL A 158 4.41 -4.14 -7.92
C VAL A 158 5.10 -3.61 -6.65
N ILE A 159 6.36 -3.19 -6.75
CA ILE A 159 7.10 -2.61 -5.60
C ILE A 159 6.71 -1.14 -5.40
N LEU A 160 6.27 -0.78 -4.20
CA LEU A 160 6.02 0.61 -3.81
C LEU A 160 7.33 1.40 -3.68
N GLY A 161 7.31 2.64 -4.16
CA GLY A 161 8.38 3.61 -3.99
C GLY A 161 9.27 3.84 -5.21
N TYR A 162 8.96 3.22 -6.35
CA TYR A 162 9.78 3.31 -7.57
C TYR A 162 9.05 3.83 -8.81
N ASN A 163 7.80 4.31 -8.70
CA ASN A 163 7.00 4.89 -9.79
C ASN A 163 7.09 4.10 -11.14
N GLY A 164 7.09 2.77 -11.06
CA GLY A 164 7.16 1.87 -12.23
C GLY A 164 8.55 1.68 -12.86
N CYS A 165 9.65 2.10 -12.22
CA CYS A 165 11.01 1.85 -12.71
C CYS A 165 12.05 1.89 -11.56
N LEU A 166 12.88 0.84 -11.42
CA LEU A 166 13.98 0.86 -10.44
C LEU A 166 15.01 1.97 -10.74
N PRO A 167 15.60 2.64 -9.72
CA PRO A 167 16.59 3.70 -9.91
C PRO A 167 17.88 3.28 -10.62
N GLN A 168 18.23 1.99 -10.57
CA GLN A 168 19.38 1.40 -11.27
C GLN A 168 18.99 0.70 -12.58
N GLY A 169 17.77 0.93 -13.06
CA GLY A 169 17.17 0.22 -14.19
C GLY A 169 16.68 -1.19 -13.84
N GLU A 170 15.85 -1.72 -14.73
CA GLU A 170 15.32 -3.09 -14.70
C GLU A 170 16.40 -4.08 -15.20
N LYS A 171 16.70 -5.15 -14.45
CA LYS A 171 17.74 -6.12 -14.84
C LYS A 171 17.38 -7.57 -14.49
N GLY A 172 17.05 -8.35 -15.52
CA GLY A 172 16.73 -9.77 -15.38
C GLY A 172 15.48 -9.98 -14.51
N ARG A 173 15.64 -10.67 -13.37
CA ARG A 173 14.60 -10.87 -12.34
C ARG A 173 14.52 -9.74 -11.30
N ARG A 174 15.49 -8.82 -11.26
CA ARG A 174 15.44 -7.62 -10.42
C ARG A 174 14.69 -6.54 -11.19
N ARG A 175 13.44 -6.31 -10.80
CA ARG A 175 12.50 -5.41 -11.48
C ARG A 175 11.70 -4.58 -10.49
N SER A 176 11.05 -3.53 -10.97
CA SER A 176 10.03 -2.80 -10.21
C SER A 176 8.71 -3.57 -10.17
N LYS A 177 8.44 -4.41 -11.18
CA LYS A 177 7.22 -5.23 -11.31
C LYS A 177 7.50 -6.64 -11.81
N TYR A 178 6.63 -7.59 -11.45
CA TYR A 178 6.72 -8.98 -11.89
C TYR A 178 5.32 -9.57 -12.10
N GLN A 179 5.02 -9.93 -13.35
CA GLN A 179 3.76 -10.56 -13.75
C GLN A 179 3.84 -12.08 -13.52
N LEU A 180 2.84 -12.64 -12.83
CA LEU A 180 2.68 -14.08 -12.62
C LEU A 180 1.86 -14.63 -13.80
N GLN A 181 2.40 -15.64 -14.48
CA GLN A 181 1.81 -16.29 -15.65
C GLN A 181 1.79 -17.80 -15.47
N ARG A 182 0.79 -18.49 -16.01
CA ARG A 182 0.69 -19.95 -15.99
C ARG A 182 1.94 -20.58 -16.60
N ARG A 183 2.65 -21.39 -15.83
CA ARG A 183 3.88 -22.04 -16.30
C ARG A 183 3.54 -23.15 -17.32
N GLN A 184 4.43 -23.37 -18.29
CA GLN A 184 4.27 -24.43 -19.30
C GLN A 184 4.06 -25.81 -18.66
N ARG A 185 4.88 -26.13 -17.65
CA ARG A 185 4.69 -27.24 -16.73
C ARG A 185 4.41 -26.68 -15.34
N ALA A 186 3.51 -27.31 -14.59
CA ALA A 186 3.29 -27.00 -13.18
C ALA A 186 4.60 -27.07 -12.39
N ASN A 187 4.72 -26.23 -11.35
CA ASN A 187 5.77 -26.36 -10.34
C ASN A 187 5.21 -26.26 -8.90
N GLY A 188 3.90 -26.47 -8.77
CA GLY A 188 3.18 -26.50 -7.51
C GLY A 188 3.68 -27.59 -6.55
N ILE A 189 3.31 -27.39 -5.29
CA ILE A 189 3.68 -28.25 -4.17
C ILE A 189 2.53 -28.39 -3.17
N LYS A 190 2.31 -29.61 -2.69
CA LYS A 190 1.35 -29.91 -1.63
C LYS A 190 2.00 -30.70 -0.49
N LYS A 191 1.57 -30.42 0.74
CA LYS A 191 2.05 -31.07 1.96
C LYS A 191 1.78 -32.58 1.87
N SER A 192 2.79 -33.39 2.17
CA SER A 192 2.75 -34.85 2.00
C SER A 192 2.73 -35.57 3.35
N LYS A 193 3.88 -35.65 4.02
CA LYS A 193 4.06 -36.31 5.32
C LYS A 193 4.92 -35.44 6.23
N HIS A 194 4.74 -35.56 7.55
CA HIS A 194 5.60 -34.94 8.54
C HIS A 194 6.16 -35.98 9.53
N TYR A 195 7.38 -35.78 10.05
CA TYR A 195 8.00 -36.69 11.01
C TYR A 195 9.14 -36.04 11.80
N THR A 196 9.47 -36.60 12.96
CA THR A 196 10.59 -36.15 13.82
C THR A 196 11.90 -36.86 13.44
N VAL A 197 12.99 -36.12 13.34
CA VAL A 197 14.36 -36.64 13.12
C VAL A 197 15.28 -36.31 14.29
N LYS A 198 16.08 -37.29 14.75
CA LYS A 198 17.03 -37.16 15.87
C LYS A 198 18.40 -36.60 15.49
N GLN A 199 18.67 -36.45 14.20
CA GLN A 199 19.86 -35.80 13.66
C GLN A 199 19.44 -35.04 12.40
N PRO A 200 19.17 -33.72 12.48
CA PRO A 200 18.68 -32.96 11.33
C PRO A 200 19.70 -32.95 10.18
N GLN A 201 20.98 -32.68 10.50
CA GLN A 201 22.06 -32.51 9.52
C GLN A 201 22.39 -33.78 8.68
N SER A 202 22.04 -34.97 9.18
CA SER A 202 22.20 -36.25 8.48
C SER A 202 20.88 -36.81 7.90
N SER A 203 19.78 -36.06 8.01
CA SER A 203 18.47 -36.47 7.49
C SER A 203 18.45 -36.49 5.97
N LYS A 204 17.99 -37.60 5.37
CA LYS A 204 17.83 -37.71 3.91
C LYS A 204 16.97 -36.59 3.33
N ALA A 205 15.90 -36.13 3.99
CA ALA A 205 15.03 -35.07 3.48
C ALA A 205 15.57 -33.63 3.64
N ILE A 206 16.81 -33.47 4.13
CA ILE A 206 17.60 -32.21 4.00
C ILE A 206 18.72 -32.38 2.96
N GLN A 207 19.07 -33.61 2.59
CA GLN A 207 20.09 -33.95 1.60
C GLN A 207 19.51 -34.21 0.20
N ASP A 208 18.25 -34.65 0.12
CA ASP A 208 17.46 -34.81 -1.08
C ASP A 208 17.13 -33.43 -1.66
N LYS A 209 17.80 -33.10 -2.76
CA LYS A 209 17.62 -31.84 -3.48
C LYS A 209 16.46 -31.86 -4.47
N GLU A 210 15.77 -32.99 -4.63
CA GLU A 210 14.62 -33.09 -5.53
C GLU A 210 13.28 -32.95 -4.80
N GLN A 211 13.18 -33.43 -3.56
CA GLN A 211 12.02 -33.24 -2.69
C GLN A 211 11.99 -31.83 -2.06
N HIS A 212 10.82 -31.21 -1.97
CA HIS A 212 10.67 -29.95 -1.20
C HIS A 212 10.43 -30.26 0.28
N SER A 213 11.07 -29.52 1.19
CA SER A 213 10.94 -29.76 2.64
C SER A 213 10.95 -28.49 3.50
N ILE A 214 10.36 -28.59 4.70
CA ILE A 214 10.42 -27.54 5.72
C ILE A 214 10.96 -28.16 7.01
N SER A 215 12.07 -27.61 7.49
CA SER A 215 12.87 -28.12 8.61
C SER A 215 12.66 -27.27 9.86
N PHE A 216 11.77 -27.71 10.75
CA PHE A 216 11.49 -27.07 12.04
C PHE A 216 12.45 -27.61 13.12
N THR A 217 13.57 -26.94 13.33
CA THR A 217 14.59 -27.36 14.30
C THR A 217 14.16 -26.99 15.72
N LEU A 218 13.87 -28.01 16.53
CA LEU A 218 13.51 -27.88 17.94
C LEU A 218 14.77 -27.76 18.82
N SER A 219 15.81 -28.53 18.51
CA SER A 219 17.12 -28.50 19.15
C SER A 219 18.21 -29.08 18.22
N ARG A 220 19.48 -28.97 18.61
CA ARG A 220 20.64 -29.60 17.95
C ARG A 220 20.46 -31.10 17.63
N SER A 221 19.64 -31.80 18.41
CA SER A 221 19.36 -33.24 18.29
C SER A 221 17.90 -33.55 17.93
N GLN A 222 17.09 -32.56 17.54
CA GLN A 222 15.71 -32.80 17.16
C GLN A 222 15.17 -31.74 16.18
N ALA A 223 14.63 -32.20 15.06
CA ALA A 223 13.79 -31.37 14.18
C ALA A 223 12.53 -32.14 13.77
N ILE A 224 11.47 -31.43 13.39
CA ILE A 224 10.36 -31.98 12.62
C ILE A 224 10.55 -31.55 11.17
N ILE A 225 10.52 -32.53 10.26
CA ILE A 225 10.56 -32.31 8.82
C ILE A 225 9.13 -32.43 8.31
N VAL A 226 8.69 -31.47 7.49
CA VAL A 226 7.46 -31.55 6.69
C VAL A 226 7.88 -31.65 5.23
N GLU A 227 7.60 -32.78 4.58
CA GLU A 227 7.87 -32.98 3.16
C GLU A 227 6.68 -32.51 2.30
N TYR A 228 7.01 -31.96 1.13
CA TYR A 228 6.07 -31.44 0.13
C TYR A 228 6.32 -32.15 -1.20
N GLN A 229 5.30 -32.85 -1.68
CA GLN A 229 5.29 -33.50 -2.99
C GLN A 229 4.83 -32.53 -4.08
N HIS A 230 5.07 -32.88 -5.35
CA HIS A 230 4.59 -32.09 -6.48
C HIS A 230 3.06 -31.97 -6.50
N ASP A 231 2.57 -30.83 -6.98
CA ASP A 231 1.17 -30.58 -7.27
C ASP A 231 1.01 -30.04 -8.70
N ASP A 232 0.34 -30.80 -9.55
CA ASP A 232 0.11 -30.47 -10.96
C ASP A 232 -0.98 -29.38 -11.16
N GLU A 233 -1.78 -29.10 -10.12
CA GLU A 233 -2.87 -28.13 -10.13
C GLU A 233 -2.46 -26.71 -9.72
N THR A 234 -1.23 -26.49 -9.23
CA THR A 234 -0.74 -25.16 -8.83
C THR A 234 0.57 -24.76 -9.50
N ASP A 235 0.80 -23.45 -9.62
CA ASP A 235 2.11 -22.85 -9.91
C ASP A 235 2.61 -22.12 -8.67
N MET A 236 3.85 -22.39 -8.26
CA MET A 236 4.52 -21.69 -7.16
C MET A 236 5.47 -20.63 -7.72
N PHE A 237 5.42 -19.40 -7.19
CA PHE A 237 6.34 -18.31 -7.46
C PHE A 237 7.01 -17.88 -6.16
N GLN A 238 8.33 -17.65 -6.16
CA GLN A 238 9.05 -17.22 -4.95
C GLN A 238 9.62 -15.81 -5.07
N ILE A 239 9.56 -15.07 -3.97
CA ILE A 239 9.95 -13.67 -3.88
C ILE A 239 10.96 -13.50 -2.73
N GLY A 240 12.00 -12.71 -2.95
CA GLY A 240 13.03 -12.43 -1.95
C GLY A 240 14.21 -11.66 -2.51
N ARG A 241 15.22 -11.41 -1.69
CA ARG A 241 16.42 -10.66 -2.12
C ARG A 241 17.54 -11.49 -2.72
N SER A 242 17.42 -12.82 -2.76
CA SER A 242 18.49 -13.66 -3.33
C SER A 242 18.46 -13.64 -4.86
N SER A 243 19.63 -13.60 -5.47
CA SER A 243 19.81 -13.77 -6.93
C SER A 243 19.86 -15.24 -7.35
N GLU A 244 19.76 -16.20 -6.43
CA GLU A 244 19.69 -17.64 -6.71
C GLU A 244 18.51 -18.01 -7.60
N SER A 245 18.59 -19.17 -8.27
CA SER A 245 17.58 -19.66 -9.22
C SER A 245 16.18 -19.94 -8.64
N PRO A 246 15.98 -20.31 -7.36
CA PRO A 246 14.63 -20.55 -6.84
C PRO A 246 13.78 -19.28 -6.67
N ILE A 247 14.35 -18.08 -6.79
CA ILE A 247 13.61 -16.81 -6.72
C ILE A 247 13.13 -16.41 -8.11
N ASP A 248 11.84 -16.20 -8.29
CA ASP A 248 11.28 -15.64 -9.52
C ASP A 248 11.41 -14.11 -9.55
N PHE A 249 11.08 -13.44 -8.43
CA PHE A 249 11.10 -11.98 -8.31
C PHE A 249 12.13 -11.51 -7.28
N VAL A 250 13.19 -10.83 -7.77
CA VAL A 250 14.29 -10.34 -6.92
C VAL A 250 13.98 -8.92 -6.44
N VAL A 251 13.55 -8.81 -5.19
CA VAL A 251 13.19 -7.54 -4.53
C VAL A 251 14.38 -7.00 -3.74
N ILE A 252 14.51 -5.67 -3.73
CA ILE A 252 15.49 -4.93 -2.91
C ILE A 252 14.74 -3.98 -1.96
N ASP A 253 15.38 -3.61 -0.85
CA ASP A 253 14.85 -2.65 0.12
C ASP A 253 14.51 -1.32 -0.58
N THR A 254 13.34 -0.75 -0.27
CA THR A 254 12.91 0.53 -0.85
C THR A 254 13.77 1.64 -0.26
N LEU A 255 14.60 2.26 -1.11
CA LEU A 255 15.56 3.27 -0.68
C LEU A 255 14.83 4.53 -0.16
N MET A 256 14.93 4.78 1.15
CA MET A 256 14.47 6.03 1.76
C MET A 256 15.23 7.24 1.19
N SER A 257 14.60 8.41 1.18
CA SER A 257 15.27 9.65 0.74
C SER A 257 16.47 9.99 1.61
N GLU A 258 17.49 10.67 1.07
CA GLU A 258 18.74 10.97 1.80
C GLU A 258 18.48 11.72 3.12
N ASN A 259 17.50 12.63 3.12
CA ASN A 259 17.06 13.36 4.31
C ASN A 259 16.52 12.43 5.42
N GLN A 260 15.85 11.33 5.06
CA GLN A 260 15.35 10.33 6.01
C GLN A 260 16.47 9.40 6.50
N GLN A 261 17.40 9.02 5.61
CA GLN A 261 18.58 8.25 6.01
C GLN A 261 19.39 9.03 7.06
N GLN A 262 19.60 10.34 6.84
CA GLN A 262 20.26 11.23 7.81
C GLN A 262 19.47 11.34 9.13
N GLN A 263 18.15 11.57 9.08
CA GLN A 263 17.33 11.64 10.31
C GLN A 263 17.33 10.32 11.09
N GLN A 264 17.22 9.17 10.43
CA GLN A 264 17.27 7.87 11.08
C GLN A 264 18.66 7.58 11.67
N GLN A 265 19.74 7.90 10.95
CA GLN A 265 21.11 7.78 11.45
C GLN A 265 21.36 8.69 12.67
N GLN A 266 20.82 9.91 12.66
CA GLN A 266 20.91 10.85 13.78
C GLN A 266 20.07 10.39 14.99
N GLN A 267 18.90 9.78 14.77
CA GLN A 267 18.12 9.13 15.85
C GLN A 267 18.83 7.91 16.45
N LEU A 268 19.50 7.10 15.63
CA LEU A 268 20.32 5.97 16.09
C LEU A 268 21.54 6.45 16.89
N LEU A 269 22.21 7.51 16.44
CA LEU A 269 23.31 8.16 17.16
C LEU A 269 22.84 8.69 18.53
N ASN A 270 21.70 9.40 18.57
CA ASN A 270 21.11 9.90 19.81
C ASN A 270 20.73 8.78 20.79
N ARG A 271 20.19 7.65 20.29
CA ARG A 271 19.91 6.47 21.11
C ARG A 271 21.18 5.82 21.66
N CYS A 272 22.25 5.77 20.87
CA CYS A 272 23.56 5.28 21.30
C CYS A 272 24.13 6.18 22.42
N LEU A 273 24.11 7.50 22.23
CA LEU A 273 24.52 8.48 23.23
C LEU A 273 23.73 8.36 24.54
N GLN A 274 22.40 8.17 24.47
CA GLN A 274 21.57 7.89 25.66
C GLN A 274 21.96 6.58 26.35
N SER A 275 22.31 5.53 25.61
CA SER A 275 22.76 4.26 26.21
C SER A 275 24.13 4.36 26.90
N VAL A 276 25.01 5.24 26.43
CA VAL A 276 26.28 5.57 27.09
C VAL A 276 26.04 6.43 28.34
N GLN A 277 25.16 7.43 28.26
CA GLN A 277 24.78 8.28 29.41
C GLN A 277 24.12 7.47 30.54
N ASN A 278 23.35 6.44 30.20
CA ASN A 278 22.76 5.51 31.16
C ASN A 278 23.72 4.40 31.64
N GLY A 279 25.01 4.46 31.30
CA GLY A 279 26.03 3.50 31.75
C GLY A 279 25.99 2.11 31.08
N ASN A 280 25.09 1.88 30.13
CA ASN A 280 24.90 0.58 29.48
C ASN A 280 25.91 0.31 28.35
N MET A 281 26.71 1.29 27.93
CA MET A 281 27.81 1.14 26.99
C MET A 281 29.02 2.00 27.38
N SER A 282 30.23 1.51 27.11
CA SER A 282 31.50 2.24 27.33
C SER A 282 31.68 3.39 26.34
N SER A 283 32.20 4.52 26.82
CA SER A 283 32.43 5.74 26.01
C SER A 283 33.38 5.53 24.82
N SER A 284 34.38 4.65 24.96
CA SER A 284 35.30 4.24 23.89
C SER A 284 34.61 3.53 22.72
N SER A 285 33.40 3.02 22.90
CA SER A 285 32.58 2.39 21.86
C SER A 285 31.79 3.41 21.02
N ALA A 286 31.65 4.66 21.49
CA ALA A 286 30.89 5.70 20.79
C ALA A 286 31.79 6.60 19.91
N SER A 287 33.05 6.81 20.29
CA SER A 287 34.01 7.64 19.55
C SER A 287 34.47 7.07 18.21
N SER A 288 34.14 5.80 17.92
CA SER A 288 34.42 5.14 16.63
C SER A 288 33.34 5.37 15.57
N LEU A 289 32.23 6.03 15.91
CA LEU A 289 31.09 6.34 15.01
C LEU A 289 31.40 7.51 14.06
N GLN A 290 32.48 7.39 13.29
CA GLN A 290 32.63 8.10 12.02
C GLN A 290 31.48 7.69 11.06
N PRO A 291 31.11 8.53 10.08
CA PRO A 291 30.10 8.19 9.07
C PRO A 291 30.65 7.17 8.05
N ILE A 292 30.92 5.96 8.52
CA ILE A 292 31.22 4.80 7.67
C ILE A 292 29.98 4.59 6.78
N LYS A 293 30.17 4.54 5.46
CA LYS A 293 29.18 3.98 4.53
C LYS A 293 29.08 2.46 4.72
N GLN A 294 28.64 2.01 5.90
CA GLN A 294 28.26 0.63 6.11
C GLN A 294 27.12 0.35 5.13
N ALA A 295 27.29 -0.65 4.27
CA ALA A 295 26.23 -1.10 3.39
C ALA A 295 25.05 -1.55 4.27
N GLN A 296 23.97 -0.77 4.26
CA GLN A 296 22.82 -0.96 5.14
C GLN A 296 22.29 -2.39 4.94
N GLN A 297 22.36 -3.21 5.99
CA GLN A 297 22.08 -4.64 5.85
C GLN A 297 20.59 -4.84 5.57
N SER A 298 20.29 -5.31 4.36
CA SER A 298 18.94 -5.61 3.88
C SER A 298 18.16 -6.46 4.87
N THR A 299 17.01 -5.95 5.32
CA THR A 299 16.13 -6.63 6.29
C THR A 299 15.16 -7.60 5.59
N ILE A 300 15.08 -7.56 4.26
CA ILE A 300 14.36 -8.53 3.43
C ILE A 300 15.02 -9.91 3.54
N SER A 301 14.22 -10.97 3.59
CA SER A 301 14.73 -12.35 3.62
C SER A 301 15.22 -12.80 2.24
N ARG A 302 16.27 -13.65 2.19
CA ARG A 302 16.81 -14.22 0.93
C ARG A 302 15.72 -14.89 0.10
N PHE A 303 14.88 -15.66 0.77
CA PHE A 303 13.67 -16.28 0.27
C PHE A 303 12.53 -15.87 1.22
N ALA A 304 11.78 -14.83 0.85
CA ALA A 304 10.90 -14.11 1.76
C ALA A 304 9.50 -14.71 1.83
N CYS A 305 8.89 -14.99 0.67
CA CYS A 305 7.58 -15.63 0.58
C CYS A 305 7.43 -16.46 -0.70
N ARG A 306 6.41 -17.31 -0.69
CA ARG A 306 5.87 -18.03 -1.85
C ARG A 306 4.46 -17.52 -2.14
N ILE A 307 4.10 -17.46 -3.41
CA ILE A 307 2.71 -17.39 -3.86
C ILE A 307 2.43 -18.66 -4.65
N LEU A 308 1.43 -19.44 -4.24
CA LEU A 308 0.88 -20.54 -5.03
C LEU A 308 -0.37 -20.02 -5.73
N VAL A 309 -0.55 -20.33 -7.01
CA VAL A 309 -1.74 -19.97 -7.78
C VAL A 309 -2.34 -21.23 -8.40
N ASP A 310 -3.65 -21.41 -8.26
CA ASP A 310 -4.39 -22.49 -8.92
C ASP A 310 -4.29 -22.33 -10.45
N ARG A 311 -3.99 -23.42 -11.17
CA ARG A 311 -3.79 -23.42 -12.64
C ARG A 311 -5.10 -23.42 -13.44
N GLN A 312 -6.23 -23.54 -12.74
CA GLN A 312 -7.60 -23.50 -13.26
C GLN A 312 -8.35 -22.26 -12.73
N PRO A 313 -9.38 -21.75 -13.45
CA PRO A 313 -10.26 -20.71 -12.95
C PRO A 313 -10.86 -21.08 -11.56
N PRO A 314 -10.94 -20.14 -10.60
CA PRO A 314 -10.74 -18.70 -10.72
C PRO A 314 -9.28 -18.23 -10.52
N TYR A 315 -8.28 -19.10 -10.66
CA TYR A 315 -6.85 -18.78 -10.52
C TYR A 315 -6.50 -18.17 -9.14
N CYS A 316 -6.99 -18.81 -8.06
CA CYS A 316 -6.85 -18.29 -6.71
C CYS A 316 -5.39 -18.27 -6.26
N ALA A 317 -4.83 -17.07 -6.06
CA ALA A 317 -3.48 -16.86 -5.56
C ALA A 317 -3.46 -16.86 -4.01
N ARG A 318 -2.54 -17.61 -3.40
CA ARG A 318 -2.38 -17.77 -1.94
C ARG A 318 -0.93 -17.56 -1.52
N ILE A 319 -0.70 -16.77 -0.47
CA ILE A 319 0.65 -16.41 0.02
C ILE A 319 1.09 -17.24 1.24
N TYR A 320 2.38 -17.57 1.31
CA TYR A 320 3.00 -18.32 2.40
C TYR A 320 4.33 -17.65 2.77
N ALA A 321 4.65 -17.55 4.06
CA ALA A 321 5.94 -17.01 4.48
C ALA A 321 7.10 -17.99 4.20
N ALA A 322 8.31 -17.44 4.06
CA ALA A 322 9.50 -18.09 3.52
C ALA A 322 9.36 -18.59 2.06
N GLY A 323 10.50 -18.79 1.42
CA GLY A 323 10.63 -19.59 0.19
C GLY A 323 11.74 -20.63 0.34
N PHE A 324 11.66 -21.69 -0.45
CA PHE A 324 12.66 -22.74 -0.49
C PHE A 324 13.98 -22.24 -1.08
N ASP A 325 15.08 -22.68 -0.49
CA ASP A 325 16.43 -22.38 -0.94
C ASP A 325 16.86 -23.22 -2.16
N SER A 326 18.13 -23.07 -2.57
CA SER A 326 18.73 -23.85 -3.66
C SER A 326 18.90 -25.35 -3.35
N SER A 327 18.49 -25.80 -2.15
CA SER A 327 18.39 -27.22 -1.73
C SER A 327 16.92 -27.67 -1.60
N LYS A 328 15.97 -26.88 -2.10
CA LYS A 328 14.51 -27.08 -1.97
C LYS A 328 13.99 -27.11 -0.53
N ASN A 329 14.72 -26.52 0.43
CA ASN A 329 14.36 -26.54 1.86
C ASN A 329 14.03 -25.14 2.43
N ILE A 330 13.11 -25.08 3.39
CA ILE A 330 12.86 -23.92 4.27
C ILE A 330 13.34 -24.26 5.68
N PHE A 331 14.33 -23.52 6.19
CA PHE A 331 14.91 -23.76 7.52
C PHE A 331 14.35 -22.82 8.59
N LEU A 332 13.70 -23.38 9.62
CA LEU A 332 13.34 -22.69 10.85
C LEU A 332 14.24 -23.20 11.99
N GLY A 333 15.20 -22.37 12.41
CA GLY A 333 16.15 -22.73 13.46
C GLY A 333 15.56 -22.79 14.88
N GLU A 334 16.40 -23.14 15.85
CA GLU A 334 16.04 -23.25 17.28
C GLU A 334 15.33 -21.99 17.80
N LYS A 335 15.81 -20.79 17.41
CA LYS A 335 15.27 -19.48 17.82
C LYS A 335 14.03 -19.02 17.03
N ALA A 336 13.61 -19.72 15.97
CA ALA A 336 12.43 -19.34 15.20
C ALA A 336 11.14 -19.71 15.97
N THR A 337 10.15 -18.82 15.96
CA THR A 337 8.83 -19.03 16.57
C THR A 337 8.09 -20.13 15.82
N LYS A 338 7.72 -21.19 16.53
CA LYS A 338 7.11 -22.42 16.00
C LYS A 338 6.26 -23.07 17.07
N TRP A 339 5.18 -23.75 16.67
CA TRP A 339 4.22 -24.39 17.56
C TRP A 339 3.58 -25.58 16.86
N GLN A 340 3.02 -26.50 17.65
CA GLN A 340 2.26 -27.63 17.16
C GLN A 340 0.81 -27.50 17.62
N THR A 341 -0.17 -27.85 16.78
CA THR A 341 -1.60 -27.77 17.08
C THR A 341 -2.30 -28.90 16.35
N ASN A 342 -3.06 -29.73 17.08
CA ASN A 342 -3.74 -30.92 16.55
C ASN A 342 -2.81 -31.87 15.76
N GLY A 343 -1.56 -32.00 16.22
CA GLY A 343 -0.51 -32.80 15.56
C GLY A 343 0.27 -32.05 14.49
N GLU A 344 -0.26 -30.98 13.90
CA GLU A 344 0.40 -30.24 12.82
C GLU A 344 1.33 -29.14 13.33
N ILE A 345 2.52 -29.03 12.74
CA ILE A 345 3.51 -27.99 13.06
C ILE A 345 3.46 -26.82 12.07
N ASP A 346 3.61 -25.61 12.61
CA ASP A 346 3.74 -24.36 11.87
C ASP A 346 4.73 -23.41 12.56
N GLY A 347 5.10 -22.31 11.89
CA GLY A 347 6.04 -21.32 12.40
C GLY A 347 6.07 -20.01 11.62
N LEU A 348 6.77 -19.03 12.17
CA LEU A 348 7.01 -17.71 11.58
C LEU A 348 8.48 -17.57 11.18
N THR A 349 8.73 -16.81 10.11
CA THR A 349 10.10 -16.38 9.78
C THR A 349 10.59 -15.35 10.80
N THR A 350 11.90 -15.14 10.92
CA THR A 350 12.48 -14.22 11.92
C THR A 350 11.79 -12.86 11.93
N ASN A 351 11.68 -12.21 10.76
CA ASN A 351 11.08 -10.88 10.62
C ASN A 351 9.56 -10.90 10.33
N GLY A 352 9.01 -12.03 9.88
CA GLY A 352 7.60 -12.13 9.50
C GLY A 352 7.28 -11.49 8.14
N ILE A 353 6.33 -12.09 7.42
CA ILE A 353 5.73 -11.53 6.20
C ILE A 353 4.35 -11.01 6.58
N LEU A 354 4.11 -9.72 6.34
CA LEU A 354 2.82 -9.11 6.67
C LEU A 354 1.97 -8.93 5.42
N VAL A 355 0.65 -9.02 5.58
CA VAL A 355 -0.33 -8.73 4.53
C VAL A 355 -1.42 -7.80 5.03
N MET A 356 -2.01 -7.03 4.12
CA MET A 356 -3.17 -6.19 4.39
C MET A 356 -4.10 -6.22 3.18
N HIS A 357 -5.30 -6.76 3.36
CA HIS A 357 -6.36 -6.69 2.35
C HIS A 357 -7.09 -5.34 2.46
N PRO A 358 -7.38 -4.65 1.34
CA PRO A 358 -8.20 -3.45 1.37
C PRO A 358 -9.67 -3.83 1.64
N LYS A 359 -10.31 -3.19 2.63
CA LYS A 359 -11.73 -3.46 2.99
C LYS A 359 -12.75 -2.98 1.95
N GLN A 360 -12.32 -2.19 0.98
CA GLN A 360 -13.11 -1.76 -0.17
C GLN A 360 -12.34 -2.15 -1.45
N PRO A 361 -13.02 -2.39 -2.59
CA PRO A 361 -12.34 -2.65 -3.86
C PRO A 361 -11.34 -1.54 -4.18
N PHE A 362 -10.11 -1.89 -4.60
CA PHE A 362 -9.05 -0.91 -4.87
C PHE A 362 -9.41 0.10 -5.97
N ILE A 363 -10.28 -0.30 -6.91
CA ILE A 363 -10.77 0.58 -7.99
C ILE A 363 -12.20 0.98 -7.68
N ASP A 364 -12.43 2.29 -7.74
CA ASP A 364 -13.72 2.90 -7.47
C ASP A 364 -14.78 2.42 -8.49
N LYS A 365 -15.95 1.97 -8.02
CA LYS A 365 -17.11 1.64 -8.90
C LYS A 365 -17.78 2.88 -9.53
N TRP A 366 -17.12 4.04 -9.48
CA TRP A 366 -17.66 5.36 -9.83
C TRP A 366 -18.16 5.47 -11.29
N ASN A 367 -17.64 4.64 -12.19
CA ASN A 367 -18.01 4.65 -13.62
C ASN A 367 -19.29 3.85 -13.93
N SER A 368 -20.25 3.79 -13.01
CA SER A 368 -21.58 3.21 -13.25
C SER A 368 -22.64 3.99 -12.48
N ASN A 369 -23.67 4.44 -13.19
CA ASN A 369 -24.78 5.29 -12.74
C ASN A 369 -24.43 6.79 -12.53
N GLN A 370 -24.22 7.54 -13.62
CA GLN A 370 -24.70 8.93 -13.68
C GLN A 370 -26.22 8.97 -13.95
N ASN A 371 -27.00 8.33 -13.07
CA ASN A 371 -28.44 8.56 -12.96
C ASN A 371 -28.64 9.27 -11.62
N GLN A 372 -28.89 10.58 -11.65
CA GLN A 372 -29.05 11.38 -10.45
C GLN A 372 -30.41 11.09 -9.80
N ASN A 373 -30.39 10.30 -8.72
CA ASN A 373 -31.46 10.25 -7.73
C ASN A 373 -30.91 10.89 -6.46
N ASP A 374 -31.57 11.93 -5.93
CA ASP A 374 -30.98 12.77 -4.88
C ASP A 374 -30.80 12.07 -3.51
N ASP A 375 -31.45 10.92 -3.30
CA ASP A 375 -31.37 10.12 -2.07
C ASP A 375 -29.95 9.55 -1.79
N ASP A 376 -29.13 9.29 -2.82
CA ASP A 376 -27.78 8.72 -2.67
C ASP A 376 -26.82 9.67 -1.90
N ASN A 377 -27.12 10.97 -1.84
CA ASN A 377 -26.32 11.96 -1.10
C ASN A 377 -26.25 11.65 0.40
N ILE A 378 -27.30 11.07 0.98
CA ILE A 378 -27.37 10.77 2.43
C ILE A 378 -26.42 9.61 2.79
N PHE A 379 -26.27 8.63 1.90
CA PHE A 379 -25.29 7.55 2.08
C PHE A 379 -23.85 8.04 1.92
N MET A 380 -23.59 8.97 1.00
CA MET A 380 -22.28 9.59 0.80
C MET A 380 -21.78 10.34 2.04
N GLU A 381 -22.62 11.14 2.72
CA GLU A 381 -22.19 11.88 3.91
C GLU A 381 -21.88 10.96 5.12
N GLN A 382 -22.53 9.79 5.21
CA GLN A 382 -22.21 8.80 6.23
C GLN A 382 -20.92 8.03 5.92
N GLN A 383 -20.65 7.66 4.66
CA GLN A 383 -19.38 7.04 4.30
C GLN A 383 -18.18 7.96 4.56
N GLN A 384 -18.32 9.28 4.35
CA GLN A 384 -17.24 10.25 4.68
C GLN A 384 -16.89 10.32 6.17
N LYS A 385 -17.75 9.85 7.08
CA LYS A 385 -17.45 9.75 8.52
C LYS A 385 -16.64 8.49 8.88
N SER A 386 -16.60 7.47 8.01
CA SER A 386 -15.68 6.33 8.11
C SER A 386 -14.28 6.72 7.64
N ARG A 387 -13.57 7.52 8.46
CA ARG A 387 -12.31 8.21 8.13
C ARG A 387 -11.08 7.33 7.88
N TYR A 388 -11.25 6.03 7.75
CA TYR A 388 -10.18 5.06 7.55
C TYR A 388 -10.62 3.95 6.59
N ILE A 389 -9.78 3.68 5.59
CA ILE A 389 -9.71 2.34 4.98
C ILE A 389 -9.05 1.45 6.03
N ASP A 390 -9.87 0.82 6.88
CA ASP A 390 -9.42 -0.03 8.01
C ASP A 390 -8.80 -1.37 7.55
N GLY A 391 -7.85 -1.35 6.62
CA GLY A 391 -7.02 -2.49 6.28
C GLY A 391 -6.16 -2.86 7.49
N ILE A 392 -6.42 -4.04 8.08
CA ILE A 392 -5.67 -4.53 9.23
C ILE A 392 -4.48 -5.34 8.74
N TRP A 393 -3.28 -5.00 9.20
CA TRP A 393 -2.10 -5.83 8.93
C TRP A 393 -2.14 -7.13 9.74
N ARG A 394 -1.93 -8.23 9.03
CA ARG A 394 -1.80 -9.59 9.56
C ARG A 394 -0.40 -10.12 9.29
N GLU A 395 0.02 -11.10 10.08
CA GLU A 395 1.21 -11.89 9.78
C GLU A 395 0.81 -13.24 9.18
N VAL A 396 1.48 -13.64 8.10
CA VAL A 396 1.30 -14.93 7.43
C VAL A 396 2.35 -15.92 7.93
N SER A 397 1.96 -17.15 8.23
CA SER A 397 2.87 -18.21 8.63
C SER A 397 3.53 -18.96 7.47
N VAL A 398 4.47 -19.84 7.79
CA VAL A 398 5.16 -20.71 6.82
C VAL A 398 4.22 -21.76 6.22
N CYS A 399 3.17 -22.19 6.93
CA CYS A 399 2.08 -23.01 6.39
C CYS A 399 0.88 -22.20 5.84
N GLY A 400 0.92 -20.87 5.86
CA GLY A 400 -0.11 -20.00 5.26
C GLY A 400 -1.26 -19.62 6.20
N GLU A 401 -1.11 -19.86 7.50
CA GLU A 401 -2.06 -19.47 8.54
C GLU A 401 -1.96 -17.98 8.87
N ILE A 402 -3.09 -17.37 9.24
CA ILE A 402 -3.19 -15.92 9.48
C ILE A 402 -3.18 -15.60 10.97
N TYR A 403 -2.33 -14.65 11.36
CA TYR A 403 -2.17 -14.17 12.73
C TYR A 403 -2.28 -12.64 12.82
N SER A 404 -2.59 -12.11 14.01
CA SER A 404 -2.31 -10.71 14.31
C SER A 404 -0.82 -10.42 14.17
N VAL A 405 -0.45 -9.17 13.89
CA VAL A 405 0.94 -8.73 14.05
C VAL A 405 1.44 -9.00 15.49
N ARG A 406 2.75 -9.22 15.63
CA ARG A 406 3.44 -9.27 16.93
C ARG A 406 3.53 -7.85 17.52
N GLU A 407 3.79 -7.76 18.83
CA GLU A 407 3.98 -6.48 19.55
C GLU A 407 5.08 -5.60 18.92
N THR A 408 6.18 -6.20 18.49
CA THR A 408 7.23 -5.55 17.69
C THR A 408 7.62 -6.46 16.53
N ARG A 409 8.06 -5.89 15.39
CA ARG A 409 8.63 -6.69 14.30
C ARG A 409 9.80 -7.51 14.85
N SER A 410 9.86 -8.77 14.42
CA SER A 410 10.86 -9.76 14.85
C SER A 410 10.82 -10.20 16.33
N ALA A 411 9.79 -9.84 17.11
CA ALA A 411 9.58 -10.41 18.46
C ALA A 411 9.41 -11.94 18.40
N SER A 412 9.85 -12.67 19.42
CA SER A 412 9.71 -14.14 19.49
C SER A 412 8.26 -14.59 19.74
N GLN A 413 7.41 -13.75 20.32
CA GLN A 413 6.01 -14.05 20.60
C GLN A 413 5.17 -13.87 19.33
N LYS A 414 4.46 -14.94 18.91
CA LYS A 414 3.51 -14.90 17.80
C LYS A 414 2.22 -14.17 18.19
N GLY A 415 1.49 -13.68 17.18
CA GLY A 415 0.15 -13.15 17.36
C GLY A 415 -0.93 -14.21 17.68
N VAL A 416 -2.16 -13.73 17.85
CA VAL A 416 -3.39 -14.54 17.95
C VAL A 416 -3.79 -15.01 16.55
N ARG A 417 -4.26 -16.26 16.39
CA ARG A 417 -4.75 -16.77 15.09
C ARG A 417 -6.06 -16.06 14.73
N ILE A 418 -6.28 -15.81 13.44
CA ILE A 418 -7.47 -15.14 12.92
C ILE A 418 -8.21 -16.12 12.01
N ASP A 419 -9.00 -17.02 12.60
CA ASP A 419 -9.61 -18.17 11.92
C ASP A 419 -10.63 -17.77 10.82
N ASN A 420 -11.05 -16.51 10.79
CA ASN A 420 -12.00 -15.95 9.82
C ASN A 420 -11.34 -15.15 8.67
N GLU A 421 -10.01 -15.12 8.60
CA GLU A 421 -9.24 -14.51 7.51
C GLU A 421 -8.34 -15.55 6.82
N THR A 422 -7.99 -15.33 5.56
CA THR A 422 -7.29 -16.33 4.73
C THR A 422 -6.05 -15.73 4.07
N ASN A 423 -5.15 -16.58 3.57
CA ASN A 423 -3.99 -16.15 2.79
C ASN A 423 -4.28 -15.89 1.30
N VAL A 424 -5.56 -15.78 0.91
CA VAL A 424 -5.96 -15.52 -0.49
C VAL A 424 -5.69 -14.05 -0.85
N LEU A 425 -4.91 -13.82 -1.90
CA LEU A 425 -4.53 -12.48 -2.36
C LEU A 425 -5.67 -11.81 -3.15
N GLN A 426 -6.40 -10.93 -2.46
CA GLN A 426 -7.45 -10.07 -3.02
C GLN A 426 -6.85 -8.90 -3.82
N ASP A 427 -7.58 -8.35 -4.79
CA ASP A 427 -7.11 -7.24 -5.61
C ASP A 427 -6.72 -6.01 -4.77
N GLY A 428 -5.48 -5.54 -4.90
CA GLY A 428 -4.94 -4.45 -4.09
C GLY A 428 -4.40 -4.85 -2.72
N THR A 429 -4.28 -6.15 -2.41
CA THR A 429 -3.60 -6.62 -1.20
C THR A 429 -2.16 -6.11 -1.15
N LEU A 430 -1.78 -5.50 -0.04
CA LEU A 430 -0.39 -5.13 0.24
C LEU A 430 0.34 -6.27 0.95
N ILE A 431 1.62 -6.45 0.63
CA ILE A 431 2.49 -7.50 1.17
C ILE A 431 3.79 -6.84 1.62
N ASP A 432 4.12 -6.85 2.91
CA ASP A 432 5.37 -6.29 3.42
C ASP A 432 6.42 -7.38 3.71
N LEU A 433 7.58 -7.23 3.06
CA LEU A 433 8.71 -8.18 3.13
C LEU A 433 9.77 -7.78 4.17
N CYS A 434 9.46 -6.85 5.07
CA CYS A 434 10.38 -6.22 6.02
C CYS A 434 11.53 -5.47 5.33
N GLY A 435 11.20 -4.44 4.55
CA GLY A 435 12.20 -3.58 3.86
C GLY A 435 11.72 -3.08 2.49
N ALA A 436 10.77 -3.78 1.88
CA ALA A 436 9.99 -3.31 0.75
C ALA A 436 8.55 -3.81 0.88
N THR A 437 7.61 -2.96 0.49
CA THR A 437 6.19 -3.30 0.40
C THR A 437 5.82 -3.52 -1.07
N LEU A 438 5.13 -4.61 -1.34
CA LEU A 438 4.55 -4.94 -2.64
C LEU A 438 3.04 -4.70 -2.61
N MET A 439 2.46 -4.52 -3.80
CA MET A 439 1.03 -4.60 -4.04
C MET A 439 0.76 -5.73 -5.04
N TRP A 440 -0.26 -6.55 -4.75
CA TRP A 440 -0.82 -7.51 -5.69
C TRP A 440 -1.95 -6.85 -6.50
N ARG A 441 -1.86 -6.97 -7.83
CA ARG A 441 -2.94 -6.67 -8.78
C ARG A 441 -3.41 -7.99 -9.38
N SER A 442 -4.69 -8.30 -9.26
CA SER A 442 -5.32 -9.37 -10.04
C SER A 442 -5.39 -9.00 -11.52
N LEU A 443 -5.53 -9.98 -12.43
CA LEU A 443 -5.73 -9.69 -13.85
C LEU A 443 -6.94 -8.76 -14.09
N GLU A 444 -8.08 -9.01 -13.42
CA GLU A 444 -9.28 -8.18 -13.50
C GLU A 444 -9.03 -6.75 -12.98
N GLY A 445 -8.27 -6.61 -11.90
CA GLY A 445 -7.86 -5.31 -11.38
C GLY A 445 -6.94 -4.56 -12.34
N LEU A 446 -6.05 -5.25 -13.06
CA LEU A 446 -5.18 -4.65 -14.09
C LEU A 446 -5.99 -4.16 -15.29
N TYR A 447 -7.02 -4.89 -15.73
CA TYR A 447 -7.90 -4.44 -16.82
C TYR A 447 -8.74 -3.21 -16.46
N ARG A 448 -9.08 -3.03 -15.18
CA ARG A 448 -9.84 -1.86 -14.69
C ARG A 448 -8.95 -0.67 -14.33
N SER A 449 -7.66 -0.87 -14.07
CA SER A 449 -6.69 0.22 -13.83
C SER A 449 -6.56 1.10 -15.09
N PRO A 450 -6.24 2.40 -14.96
CA PRO A 450 -5.82 3.18 -16.12
C PRO A 450 -4.63 2.51 -16.81
N THR A 451 -4.46 2.71 -18.12
CA THR A 451 -3.24 2.25 -18.80
C THR A 451 -2.12 3.27 -18.63
N LYS A 452 -0.85 2.82 -18.72
CA LYS A 452 0.29 3.75 -18.73
C LYS A 452 0.20 4.76 -19.88
N LYS A 453 -0.29 4.33 -21.05
CA LYS A 453 -0.57 5.20 -22.21
C LYS A 453 -1.59 6.29 -21.86
N LEU A 454 -2.67 5.95 -21.17
CA LEU A 454 -3.68 6.91 -20.73
C LEU A 454 -3.11 7.95 -19.73
N LEU A 455 -2.24 7.53 -18.81
CA LEU A 455 -1.56 8.47 -17.89
C LEU A 455 -0.55 9.37 -18.62
N GLU A 456 0.11 8.87 -19.68
CA GLU A 456 0.97 9.69 -20.54
C GLU A 456 0.14 10.67 -21.40
N GLU A 457 -1.02 10.26 -21.90
CA GLU A 457 -1.99 11.11 -22.61
C GLU A 457 -2.57 12.20 -21.71
N MET A 458 -2.81 11.93 -20.41
CA MET A 458 -3.23 12.94 -19.44
C MET A 458 -2.14 14.02 -19.20
N ILE A 459 -0.86 13.64 -19.20
CA ILE A 459 0.24 14.62 -19.13
C ILE A 459 0.24 15.49 -20.39
N ASP A 460 0.09 14.87 -21.56
CA ASP A 460 0.14 15.60 -22.83
C ASP A 460 -1.09 16.50 -23.01
N GLN A 461 -2.27 16.11 -22.55
CA GLN A 461 -3.46 16.98 -22.47
C GLN A 461 -3.25 18.19 -21.54
N LEU A 462 -2.68 17.99 -20.34
CA LEU A 462 -2.42 19.08 -19.40
C LEU A 462 -1.33 20.03 -19.94
N ASN A 463 -0.27 19.50 -20.55
CA ASN A 463 0.73 20.32 -21.23
C ASN A 463 0.14 21.06 -22.45
N ALA A 464 -0.79 20.45 -23.18
CA ALA A 464 -1.49 21.08 -24.31
C ALA A 464 -2.47 22.19 -23.87
N SER A 465 -2.99 22.17 -22.64
CA SER A 465 -3.74 23.30 -22.08
C SER A 465 -2.88 24.52 -21.79
N ARG A 466 -1.54 24.41 -21.91
CA ARG A 466 -0.55 25.47 -21.73
C ARG A 466 -0.75 26.27 -20.43
N PRO A 467 -0.66 25.63 -19.24
CA PRO A 467 -0.69 26.34 -17.96
C PRO A 467 0.42 27.40 -17.90
N GLN A 468 0.10 28.60 -17.41
CA GLN A 468 1.06 29.71 -17.37
C GLN A 468 1.63 29.91 -15.96
N CYS A 469 2.90 30.34 -15.92
CA CYS A 469 3.52 30.86 -14.71
C CYS A 469 3.04 32.30 -14.45
N PRO A 470 2.33 32.61 -13.35
CA PRO A 470 1.83 33.97 -13.10
C PRO A 470 2.93 35.01 -12.82
N VAL A 471 4.15 34.55 -12.52
CA VAL A 471 5.30 35.39 -12.16
C VAL A 471 6.28 35.53 -13.32
N GLY A 472 6.62 34.43 -13.98
CA GLY A 472 7.56 34.39 -15.11
C GLY A 472 6.93 34.58 -16.49
N LEU A 473 5.60 34.59 -16.58
CA LEU A 473 4.81 34.68 -17.82
C LEU A 473 5.16 33.62 -18.89
N ASN A 474 5.80 32.53 -18.45
CA ASN A 474 6.21 31.40 -19.27
C ASN A 474 5.23 30.22 -19.13
N THR A 475 5.03 29.48 -20.21
CA THR A 475 4.22 28.25 -20.18
C THR A 475 4.98 27.14 -19.43
N LEU A 476 4.29 26.49 -18.48
CA LEU A 476 4.81 25.39 -17.67
C LEU A 476 4.64 24.06 -18.39
N VAL A 477 5.53 23.10 -18.09
CA VAL A 477 5.54 21.75 -18.69
C VAL A 477 5.78 20.71 -17.60
N ILE A 478 4.79 19.83 -17.38
CA ILE A 478 4.93 18.70 -16.45
C ILE A 478 5.89 17.67 -17.08
N PRO A 479 6.96 17.27 -16.38
CA PRO A 479 7.90 16.28 -16.89
C PRO A 479 7.36 14.86 -16.72
N ARG A 480 7.44 14.05 -17.79
CA ARG A 480 7.07 12.61 -17.77
C ARG A 480 7.97 11.75 -16.87
N LYS A 481 9.16 12.24 -16.51
CA LYS A 481 10.09 11.66 -15.53
C LYS A 481 10.87 12.78 -14.84
N LEU A 482 11.16 12.63 -13.55
CA LEU A 482 12.18 13.44 -12.87
C LEU A 482 13.55 13.19 -13.51
N SER A 483 14.03 14.13 -14.33
CA SER A 483 15.39 14.04 -14.86
C SER A 483 16.40 14.53 -13.82
N ALA A 484 17.32 13.64 -13.41
CA ALA A 484 18.46 14.01 -12.58
C ALA A 484 19.51 14.85 -13.32
N SER A 485 19.43 14.98 -14.66
CA SER A 485 20.38 15.75 -15.48
C SER A 485 19.94 17.18 -15.76
N LEU A 486 18.75 17.61 -15.30
CA LEU A 486 18.28 18.99 -15.41
C LEU A 486 18.51 19.73 -14.09
N GLY A 487 19.42 20.71 -14.14
CA GLY A 487 19.86 21.50 -13.00
C GLY A 487 18.77 22.37 -12.36
N ALA A 488 19.18 23.27 -11.47
CA ALA A 488 18.26 23.98 -10.58
C ALA A 488 17.37 25.07 -11.24
N ALA A 489 17.46 25.29 -12.56
CA ALA A 489 16.87 26.44 -13.25
C ALA A 489 16.26 26.07 -14.63
N ASP A 490 15.19 25.28 -14.64
CA ASP A 490 14.20 25.31 -15.73
C ASP A 490 12.95 25.99 -15.20
N ASP A 491 12.69 27.21 -15.63
CA ASP A 491 11.55 28.02 -15.19
C ASP A 491 10.21 27.43 -15.65
N LYS A 492 10.23 26.51 -16.62
CA LYS A 492 9.05 25.78 -17.12
C LYS A 492 8.68 24.59 -16.24
N GLN A 493 9.57 24.10 -15.36
CA GLN A 493 9.23 23.06 -14.39
C GLN A 493 8.17 23.61 -13.43
N PRO A 494 6.97 22.99 -13.34
CA PRO A 494 5.98 23.38 -12.36
C PRO A 494 6.41 22.98 -10.94
N TYR A 495 6.23 23.91 -9.99
CA TYR A 495 6.37 23.71 -8.56
C TYR A 495 5.05 24.04 -7.86
N VAL A 496 4.68 23.28 -6.83
CA VAL A 496 3.48 23.53 -6.02
C VAL A 496 3.83 24.11 -4.64
N TYR A 497 3.06 25.11 -4.21
CA TYR A 497 3.07 25.60 -2.83
C TYR A 497 2.19 24.70 -1.95
N LEU A 498 2.81 23.83 -1.15
CA LEU A 498 2.13 22.71 -0.46
C LEU A 498 1.08 23.13 0.60
N LYS A 499 1.03 24.41 1.00
CA LYS A 499 -0.01 24.97 1.89
C LYS A 499 -1.23 25.57 1.17
N CYS A 500 -1.22 25.69 -0.16
CA CYS A 500 -2.29 26.37 -0.89
C CYS A 500 -2.58 25.86 -2.31
N GLY A 501 -1.81 24.91 -2.85
CA GLY A 501 -2.14 24.25 -4.11
C GLY A 501 -1.74 25.00 -5.38
N HIS A 502 -1.52 26.31 -5.31
CA HIS A 502 -1.02 27.12 -6.44
C HIS A 502 0.26 26.53 -7.04
N VAL A 503 0.25 26.40 -8.37
CA VAL A 503 1.35 25.88 -9.19
C VAL A 503 1.98 27.01 -9.98
N GLN A 504 3.31 27.12 -9.95
CA GLN A 504 4.07 28.18 -10.62
C GLN A 504 5.42 27.64 -11.13
N GLY A 505 6.11 28.42 -11.95
CA GLY A 505 7.51 28.17 -12.31
C GLY A 505 8.46 28.47 -11.14
N TYR A 506 9.76 28.22 -11.34
CA TYR A 506 10.77 28.63 -10.37
C TYR A 506 10.94 30.17 -10.39
N HIS A 507 11.05 30.79 -9.21
CA HIS A 507 11.35 32.22 -9.05
C HIS A 507 11.88 32.48 -7.62
N ASP A 508 12.81 33.42 -7.42
CA ASP A 508 13.37 33.67 -6.08
C ASP A 508 12.51 34.60 -5.19
N TRP A 509 11.48 35.25 -5.75
CA TRP A 509 10.56 36.09 -4.97
C TRP A 509 9.91 35.32 -3.82
N GLY A 510 9.83 35.97 -2.65
CA GLY A 510 9.18 35.42 -1.46
C GLY A 510 9.96 34.31 -0.75
N GLN A 511 11.20 34.00 -1.17
CA GLN A 511 12.02 32.95 -0.56
C GLN A 511 12.58 33.35 0.81
N ASN A 512 12.48 32.45 1.78
CA ASN A 512 13.19 32.56 3.04
C ASN A 512 14.66 32.10 2.88
N LYS A 513 15.63 32.96 3.20
CA LYS A 513 17.07 32.64 3.08
C LYS A 513 17.54 31.47 3.96
N HIS A 514 16.77 31.09 4.98
CA HIS A 514 17.16 30.10 5.99
C HIS A 514 16.32 28.81 5.98
N SER A 515 15.45 28.60 4.99
CA SER A 515 14.65 27.36 4.87
C SER A 515 14.09 27.17 3.46
N ASN A 516 13.68 25.95 3.09
CA ASN A 516 12.90 25.68 1.87
C ASN A 516 11.44 26.16 2.00
N THR A 517 11.21 27.37 2.54
CA THR A 517 9.89 28.00 2.57
C THR A 517 9.86 29.22 1.66
N ARG A 518 8.79 29.34 0.88
CA ARG A 518 8.55 30.45 -0.04
C ARG A 518 7.12 30.96 0.16
N THR A 519 6.94 32.27 0.10
CA THR A 519 5.62 32.93 0.10
C THR A 519 5.00 32.78 -1.28
N CYS A 520 3.76 32.27 -1.35
CA CYS A 520 3.02 32.17 -2.61
C CYS A 520 2.54 33.56 -3.06
N PRO A 521 2.95 34.08 -4.24
CA PRO A 521 2.52 35.41 -4.70
C PRO A 521 1.03 35.51 -5.04
N MET A 522 0.32 34.39 -5.26
CA MET A 522 -1.13 34.41 -5.53
C MET A 522 -1.99 34.64 -4.27
N CYS A 523 -1.48 34.32 -3.07
CA CYS A 523 -2.29 34.29 -1.85
C CYS A 523 -1.53 34.58 -0.54
N PHE A 524 -0.27 35.00 -0.64
CA PHE A 524 0.65 35.37 0.46
C PHE A 524 0.87 34.31 1.56
N LYS A 525 0.37 33.07 1.39
CA LYS A 525 0.65 31.93 2.29
C LYS A 525 2.09 31.46 2.13
N SER A 526 2.89 31.51 3.19
CA SER A 526 4.28 30.99 3.22
C SER A 526 4.35 29.54 3.66
N GLY A 527 5.00 28.69 2.85
CA GLY A 527 5.14 27.26 3.14
C GLY A 527 6.17 26.56 2.25
N PRO A 528 6.33 25.23 2.40
CA PRO A 528 7.23 24.45 1.55
C PRO A 528 6.78 24.46 0.09
N ILE A 529 7.77 24.46 -0.81
CA ILE A 529 7.60 24.38 -2.27
C ILE A 529 8.34 23.15 -2.81
N VAL A 530 7.72 22.43 -3.75
CA VAL A 530 8.29 21.19 -4.35
C VAL A 530 7.97 21.10 -5.84
N ARG A 531 8.85 20.47 -6.63
CA ARG A 531 8.62 20.15 -8.05
C ARG A 531 7.43 19.20 -8.19
N LEU A 532 6.59 19.41 -9.21
CA LEU A 532 5.57 18.45 -9.60
C LEU A 532 6.12 17.42 -10.59
N THR A 533 5.66 16.18 -10.46
CA THR A 533 5.90 15.08 -11.40
C THR A 533 4.72 14.11 -11.38
N MET A 534 4.49 13.35 -12.44
CA MET A 534 3.34 12.43 -12.52
C MET A 534 3.60 11.11 -11.75
N GLY A 535 2.61 10.65 -10.98
CA GLY A 535 2.50 9.25 -10.60
C GLY A 535 2.10 8.41 -11.82
N ILE A 536 3.05 7.72 -12.43
CA ILE A 536 2.90 7.07 -13.74
C ILE A 536 2.73 5.55 -13.66
N GLU A 537 2.94 4.94 -12.50
CA GLU A 537 2.65 3.51 -12.29
C GLU A 537 1.13 3.29 -12.14
N PRO A 538 0.45 2.68 -13.13
CA PRO A 538 -1.01 2.67 -13.13
C PRO A 538 -1.62 1.74 -12.08
N SER A 539 -0.84 0.77 -11.60
CA SER A 539 -1.25 -0.16 -10.53
C SER A 539 -1.57 0.53 -9.21
N PHE A 540 -1.09 1.76 -9.00
CA PHE A 540 -1.35 2.56 -7.80
C PHE A 540 -2.50 3.55 -7.95
N CYS A 541 -3.12 3.66 -9.12
CA CYS A 541 -4.22 4.60 -9.38
C CYS A 541 -5.59 3.91 -9.19
N THR A 542 -6.47 4.49 -8.37
CA THR A 542 -7.82 3.92 -8.12
C THR A 542 -8.86 4.31 -9.18
N SER A 543 -8.55 5.31 -10.01
CA SER A 543 -9.45 5.82 -11.06
C SER A 543 -8.69 6.38 -12.27
N SER A 544 -9.38 6.44 -13.41
CA SER A 544 -8.89 7.06 -14.65
C SER A 544 -9.27 8.54 -14.78
N THR A 545 -9.20 9.30 -13.68
CA THR A 545 -9.56 10.73 -13.64
C THR A 545 -8.33 11.64 -13.62
N LEU A 546 -8.52 12.94 -13.91
CA LEU A 546 -7.42 13.90 -14.07
C LEU A 546 -6.52 14.01 -12.82
N PRO A 547 -5.18 14.11 -12.99
CA PRO A 547 -4.23 14.20 -11.88
C PRO A 547 -4.14 15.62 -11.28
N ASN A 548 -5.27 16.13 -10.78
CA ASN A 548 -5.39 17.50 -10.24
C ASN A 548 -5.10 17.61 -8.73
N PHE A 549 -4.45 16.61 -8.12
CA PHE A 549 -3.93 16.64 -6.75
C PHE A 549 -2.45 16.21 -6.74
N ALA A 550 -1.72 16.55 -5.67
CA ALA A 550 -0.37 16.03 -5.43
C ALA A 550 -0.14 15.64 -3.97
N PHE A 551 0.67 14.59 -3.77
CA PHE A 551 1.10 14.14 -2.44
C PHE A 551 2.06 15.13 -1.75
N ASN A 552 1.83 15.39 -0.46
CA ASN A 552 2.64 16.25 0.39
C ASN A 552 3.55 15.36 1.26
N PRO A 553 4.89 15.49 1.21
CA PRO A 553 5.67 16.60 0.66
C PRO A 553 6.30 16.36 -0.72
N CYS A 554 6.07 15.21 -1.37
CA CYS A 554 6.89 14.78 -2.51
C CYS A 554 6.48 15.32 -3.90
N GLY A 555 5.34 15.97 -4.05
CA GLY A 555 4.91 16.58 -5.33
C GLY A 555 4.49 15.58 -6.43
N HIS A 556 4.33 14.30 -6.11
CA HIS A 556 3.79 13.32 -7.05
C HIS A 556 2.30 13.59 -7.29
N MET A 557 1.95 13.86 -8.53
CA MET A 557 0.59 14.14 -9.00
C MET A 557 -0.21 12.86 -9.18
N ALA A 558 -1.48 12.89 -8.79
CA ALA A 558 -2.44 11.79 -8.97
C ALA A 558 -3.88 12.32 -8.91
N SER A 559 -4.86 11.46 -9.21
CA SER A 559 -6.28 11.80 -9.07
C SER A 559 -6.72 11.97 -7.61
N GLU A 560 -7.84 12.65 -7.39
CA GLU A 560 -8.38 12.89 -6.04
C GLU A 560 -8.63 11.58 -5.27
N SER A 561 -9.24 10.58 -5.90
CA SER A 561 -9.49 9.29 -5.25
C SER A 561 -8.19 8.55 -4.92
N THR A 562 -7.17 8.63 -5.79
CA THR A 562 -5.85 8.05 -5.54
C THR A 562 -5.15 8.71 -4.34
N VAL A 563 -5.12 10.05 -4.24
CA VAL A 563 -4.50 10.69 -3.07
C VAL A 563 -5.26 10.45 -1.78
N ARG A 564 -6.61 10.42 -1.83
CA ARG A 564 -7.47 10.07 -0.69
C ARG A 564 -7.19 8.64 -0.21
N TYR A 565 -7.17 7.65 -1.10
CA TYR A 565 -6.88 6.25 -0.77
C TYR A 565 -5.54 6.10 -0.04
N TRP A 566 -4.44 6.55 -0.66
CA TRP A 566 -3.10 6.36 -0.09
C TRP A 566 -2.79 7.27 1.11
N SER A 567 -3.60 8.31 1.37
CA SER A 567 -3.52 9.08 2.63
C SER A 567 -4.06 8.31 3.85
N GLN A 568 -4.90 7.31 3.64
CA GLN A 568 -5.55 6.53 4.71
C GLN A 568 -4.89 5.16 4.94
N VAL A 569 -4.20 4.61 3.92
CA VAL A 569 -3.49 3.34 4.02
C VAL A 569 -2.17 3.52 4.78
N LEU A 570 -2.13 2.99 6.01
CA LEU A 570 -0.94 3.02 6.86
C LEU A 570 -0.03 1.82 6.56
N ILE A 571 1.20 2.07 6.12
CA ILE A 571 2.18 1.06 5.69
C ILE A 571 3.26 0.87 6.78
N PRO A 572 3.72 -0.38 7.07
CA PRO A 572 4.75 -0.65 8.07
C PRO A 572 6.04 0.14 7.83
N HIS A 573 6.58 0.70 8.92
CA HIS A 573 7.77 1.56 8.88
C HIS A 573 8.63 1.37 10.13
N GLY A 574 9.80 0.76 9.97
CA GLY A 574 10.65 0.36 11.08
C GLY A 574 10.08 -0.87 11.81
N THR A 575 10.27 -0.95 13.13
CA THR A 575 9.87 -2.14 13.91
C THR A 575 8.41 -2.12 14.38
N ASN A 576 7.86 -0.94 14.67
CA ASN A 576 6.53 -0.79 15.31
C ASN A 576 5.69 0.34 14.67
N GLY A 577 6.26 1.12 13.76
CA GLY A 577 5.58 2.28 13.16
C GLY A 577 4.73 1.89 11.97
N PHE A 578 3.70 2.68 11.70
CA PHE A 578 2.93 2.64 10.46
C PHE A 578 2.68 4.08 9.99
N HIS A 579 2.89 4.36 8.71
CA HIS A 579 2.73 5.70 8.13
C HIS A 579 1.97 5.64 6.81
N ALA A 580 1.12 6.62 6.54
CA ALA A 580 0.66 6.87 5.17
C ALA A 580 1.85 7.33 4.32
N MET A 581 2.04 6.75 3.13
CA MET A 581 3.17 7.05 2.25
C MET A 581 2.71 7.22 0.81
N CYS A 582 3.37 8.10 0.06
CA CYS A 582 3.15 8.19 -1.39
C CYS A 582 3.58 6.87 -2.06
N PRO A 583 2.71 6.14 -2.77
CA PRO A 583 3.03 4.82 -3.33
C PRO A 583 4.10 4.90 -4.44
N PHE A 584 4.20 6.06 -5.09
CA PHE A 584 5.14 6.30 -6.19
C PHE A 584 6.59 6.45 -5.71
N CYS A 585 6.84 6.94 -4.50
CA CYS A 585 8.21 7.22 -4.00
C CYS A 585 8.47 6.83 -2.54
N SER A 586 7.52 6.16 -1.87
CA SER A 586 7.57 5.73 -0.45
C SER A 586 8.02 6.82 0.51
N GLN A 587 7.64 8.07 0.23
CA GLN A 587 7.79 9.20 1.13
C GLN A 587 6.60 9.23 2.09
N PRO A 588 6.79 9.06 3.42
CA PRO A 588 5.83 9.43 4.45
C PRO A 588 5.17 10.77 4.19
N LEU A 589 3.84 10.75 4.20
CA LEU A 589 3.01 11.92 3.93
C LEU A 589 2.98 12.89 5.12
N GLN A 590 2.73 14.16 4.84
CA GLN A 590 2.82 15.25 5.83
C GLN A 590 1.63 16.22 5.77
N GLY A 591 1.35 16.86 6.91
CA GLY A 591 0.16 17.69 7.09
C GLY A 591 -1.10 16.86 7.38
N GLU A 592 -2.22 17.55 7.58
CA GLU A 592 -3.49 16.95 8.01
C GLU A 592 -4.08 15.93 7.01
N LEU A 593 -3.91 16.18 5.70
CA LEU A 593 -4.46 15.34 4.63
C LEU A 593 -3.40 14.48 3.91
N GLY A 594 -2.10 14.78 4.06
CA GLY A 594 -1.05 14.12 3.27
C GLY A 594 -1.01 14.48 1.77
N TYR A 595 -1.91 15.33 1.28
CA TYR A 595 -1.98 15.79 -0.11
C TYR A 595 -2.50 17.24 -0.22
N VAL A 596 -2.46 17.81 -1.43
CA VAL A 596 -3.03 19.13 -1.75
C VAL A 596 -3.69 19.12 -3.14
N LYS A 597 -4.79 19.85 -3.32
CA LYS A 597 -5.40 20.10 -4.63
C LYS A 597 -4.53 21.09 -5.42
N LEU A 598 -4.35 20.86 -6.71
CA LEU A 598 -3.55 21.72 -7.58
C LEU A 598 -4.39 22.85 -8.16
N ILE A 599 -3.80 24.05 -8.21
CA ILE A 599 -4.39 25.25 -8.80
C ILE A 599 -3.38 25.80 -9.82
N PHE A 600 -3.60 25.45 -11.09
CA PHE A 600 -2.93 26.05 -12.24
C PHE A 600 -3.58 27.40 -12.58
N GLN A 601 -2.98 28.13 -13.53
CA GLN A 601 -3.41 29.43 -14.05
C GLN A 601 -3.26 29.42 -15.58
#